data_AF-A0A842MV53-F1
#
_entry.id   AF-A0A842MV53-F1
#
_cell.length_a   1.000
_cell.length_b   1.000
_cell.length_c   1.000
_cell.angle_alpha   90.00
_cell.angle_beta   90.00
_cell.angle_gamma   90.00
#
_symmetry.space_group_name_H-M   'P 1'
#
loop_
_entity.id
_entity.type
_entity.pdbx_description
1 polymer ?
#
loop_
_entity_poly.entity_id
_entity_poly.type
_entity_poly.pdbx_seq_one_letter_code
_entity_poly.pdbx_strand_id
1 'polypeptide(L)'
;MQEREELILNPVPQEERTGWKAPLFNILGCNIAISELMVGGALIAGMTLKDMALASIIGNLLLVVILSIQGYIGYKEGLNTYILAKGAF
;
A
#
# COMPACT_ATOMS: atom_id res chain seq x y z
N MET A 1 26.74 -5.65 0.48
CA MET A 1 25.73 -5.55 1.56
C MET A 1 25.57 -4.09 1.98
N GLN A 2 26.64 -3.39 2.37
CA GLN A 2 26.63 -1.96 2.77
C GLN A 2 26.02 -0.99 1.74
N GLU A 3 26.33 -1.15 0.45
CA GLU A 3 25.81 -0.28 -0.63
C GLU A 3 24.27 -0.32 -0.75
N ARG A 4 23.62 -1.43 -0.37
CA ARG A 4 22.15 -1.54 -0.38
C ARG A 4 21.52 -0.79 0.79
N GLU A 5 22.18 -0.72 1.94
CA GLU A 5 21.67 0.05 3.09
C GLU A 5 21.72 1.56 2.81
N GLU A 6 22.76 2.04 2.14
CA GLU A 6 22.87 3.45 1.75
C GLU A 6 21.79 3.86 0.74
N LEU A 7 21.44 2.99 -0.22
CA LEU A 7 20.33 3.21 -1.15
C LEU A 7 18.96 3.23 -0.46
N ILE A 8 18.81 2.49 0.64
CA ILE A 8 17.56 2.43 1.40
C ILE A 8 17.42 3.69 2.28
N LEU A 9 18.53 4.24 2.77
CA LEU A 9 18.60 5.34 3.74
C LEU A 9 18.51 6.74 3.13
N ASN A 10 18.84 6.90 1.85
CA ASN A 10 18.83 8.20 1.16
C ASN A 10 17.55 8.40 0.33
N PRO A 11 17.09 9.65 0.18
CA PRO A 11 15.91 9.94 -0.65
C PRO A 11 16.20 9.64 -2.12
N VAL A 12 15.27 8.97 -2.80
CA VAL A 12 15.39 8.62 -4.22
C VAL A 12 15.44 9.90 -5.07
N PRO A 13 16.50 10.10 -5.89
CA PRO A 13 16.62 11.24 -6.79
C PRO A 13 15.41 11.37 -7.71
N GLN A 14 14.94 12.60 -7.96
CA GLN A 14 13.74 12.85 -8.78
C GLN A 14 13.82 12.20 -10.18
N GLU A 15 15.03 12.14 -10.74
CA GLU A 15 15.30 11.59 -12.08
C GLU A 15 15.18 10.06 -12.13
N GLU A 16 15.36 9.37 -11.00
CA GLU A 16 15.26 7.90 -10.91
C GLU A 16 13.90 7.42 -10.35
N ARG A 17 12.98 8.34 -10.04
CA ARG A 17 11.65 7.99 -9.54
C ARG A 17 10.87 7.28 -10.64
N THR A 18 10.67 5.98 -10.47
CA THR A 18 9.81 5.19 -11.34
C THR A 18 8.38 5.72 -11.29
N GLY A 19 7.73 5.87 -12.44
CA GLY A 19 6.35 6.35 -12.51
C GLY A 19 5.35 5.39 -11.85
N TRP A 20 4.09 5.82 -11.81
CA TRP A 20 2.94 5.14 -11.21
C TRP A 20 2.71 3.66 -11.59
N LYS A 21 3.26 3.18 -12.71
CA LYS A 21 3.05 1.81 -13.20
C LYS A 21 3.71 0.74 -12.33
N ALA A 22 4.95 0.98 -11.86
CA ALA A 22 5.67 -0.01 -11.06
C ALA A 22 5.03 -0.22 -9.66
N PRO A 23 4.66 0.84 -8.91
CA PRO A 23 3.91 0.70 -7.67
C PRO A 23 2.55 0.03 -7.86
N LEU A 24 1.84 0.34 -8.95
CA LEU A 24 0.53 -0.27 -9.23
C LEU A 24 0.64 -1.78 -9.43
N PHE A 25 1.62 -2.23 -10.23
CA PHE A 25 1.83 -3.66 -10.46
C PHE A 25 2.25 -4.39 -9.18
N ASN A 26 3.07 -3.74 -8.34
CA ASN A 26 3.46 -4.28 -7.04
C ASN A 26 2.24 -4.45 -6.10
N ILE A 27 1.39 -3.43 -5.99
CA ILE A 27 0.18 -3.49 -5.17
C ILE A 27 -0.76 -4.59 -5.68
N LEU A 28 -0.97 -4.68 -6.99
CA LEU A 28 -1.82 -5.74 -7.58
C LEU A 28 -1.29 -7.13 -7.25
N GLY A 29 0.02 -7.35 -7.29
CA GLY A 29 0.64 -8.62 -6.88
C GLY A 29 0.47 -8.93 -5.40
N CYS A 30 0.55 -7.91 -4.54
CA CYS A 30 0.29 -8.07 -3.10
C CYS A 30 -1.17 -8.41 -2.76
N ASN A 31 -2.13 -8.04 -3.62
CA ASN A 31 -3.56 -8.36 -3.45
C ASN A 31 -3.92 -9.81 -3.91
N ILE A 32 -2.93 -10.65 -4.20
CA ILE A 32 -3.12 -12.09 -4.46
C ILE A 32 -2.54 -12.87 -3.27
N ALA A 33 -3.01 -12.56 -2.07
CA ALA A 33 -2.62 -13.27 -0.85
C ALA A 33 -3.73 -14.20 -0.36
N ILE A 34 -3.35 -15.34 0.22
CA ILE A 34 -4.30 -16.28 0.85
C ILE A 34 -5.13 -15.58 1.94
N SER A 35 -4.53 -14.59 2.61
CA SER A 35 -5.20 -13.75 3.60
C SER A 35 -6.48 -13.09 3.07
N GLU A 36 -6.47 -12.62 1.83
CA GLU A 36 -7.63 -11.94 1.24
C GLU A 36 -8.73 -12.91 0.88
N LEU A 37 -8.37 -14.12 0.44
CA LEU A 37 -9.34 -15.20 0.21
C LEU A 37 -10.03 -15.59 1.52
N MET A 38 -9.29 -15.67 2.62
CA MET A 38 -9.86 -15.96 3.94
C MET A 38 -10.79 -14.85 4.42
N VAL A 39 -10.40 -13.58 4.26
CA VAL A 39 -11.25 -12.42 4.60
C VAL A 39 -12.53 -12.41 3.75
N GLY A 40 -12.42 -12.67 2.45
CA GLY A 40 -13.57 -12.78 1.56
C GLY A 40 -14.52 -13.91 1.96
N GLY A 41 -13.98 -15.08 2.31
CA GLY A 41 -14.77 -16.22 2.81
C GLY A 41 -15.50 -15.90 4.13
N ALA A 42 -14.83 -15.22 5.06
CA ALA A 42 -15.43 -14.78 6.32
C ALA A 42 -16.55 -13.75 6.09
N LEU A 43 -16.38 -12.83 5.13
CA LEU A 43 -17.39 -11.84 4.76
C LEU A 43 -18.66 -12.51 4.21
N ILE A 44 -18.52 -13.50 3.33
CA ILE A 44 -19.65 -14.23 2.73
C ILE A 44 -20.39 -15.07 3.78
N ALA A 45 -19.66 -15.66 4.74
CA ALA A 45 -20.26 -16.46 5.81
C ALA A 45 -21.04 -15.61 6.84
N GLY A 46 -20.65 -14.35 7.05
CA GLY A 46 -21.21 -13.49 8.10
C GLY A 46 -22.30 -12.53 7.64
N MET A 47 -22.55 -12.36 6.34
CA MET A 47 -23.37 -11.26 5.81
C MET A 47 -24.20 -11.68 4.58
N THR A 48 -25.32 -10.98 4.34
CA THR A 48 -26.05 -11.12 3.07
C THR A 48 -25.22 -10.51 1.92
N LEU A 49 -25.33 -11.06 0.70
CA LEU A 49 -24.58 -10.60 -0.48
C LEU A 49 -24.65 -9.08 -0.72
N LYS A 50 -25.80 -8.45 -0.45
CA LYS A 50 -25.98 -7.00 -0.60
C LYS A 50 -25.14 -6.19 0.40
N ASP A 51 -25.16 -6.60 1.66
CA ASP A 51 -24.42 -5.93 2.73
C ASP A 51 -22.92 -6.16 2.56
N MET A 52 -22.51 -7.36 2.13
CA MET A 52 -21.14 -7.68 1.78
C MET A 52 -20.61 -6.77 0.66
N ALA A 53 -21.37 -6.62 -0.44
CA ALA A 53 -20.96 -5.77 -1.55
C ALA A 53 -20.78 -4.32 -1.12
N LEU A 54 -21.72 -3.80 -0.32
CA LEU A 54 -21.67 -2.42 0.17
C LEU A 54 -20.52 -2.20 1.16
N ALA A 55 -20.32 -3.13 2.10
CA ALA A 55 -19.20 -3.10 3.04
C ALA A 55 -17.84 -3.18 2.33
N SER A 56 -17.73 -4.03 1.30
CA SER A 56 -16.51 -4.14 0.49
C SER A 56 -16.22 -2.86 -0.28
N ILE A 57 -17.22 -2.23 -0.89
CA ILE A 57 -17.04 -0.95 -1.60
C ILE A 57 -16.57 0.14 -0.65
N ILE A 58 -17.23 0.28 0.51
CA ILE A 58 -16.86 1.30 1.51
C ILE A 58 -15.46 1.04 2.07
N GLY A 59 -15.16 -0.21 2.41
CA GLY A 59 -13.86 -0.62 2.93
C GLY A 59 -12.74 -0.33 1.94
N ASN A 60 -12.92 -0.71 0.66
CA ASN A 60 -11.95 -0.42 -0.39
C ASN A 60 -11.78 1.09 -0.62
N LEU A 61 -12.86 1.87 -0.54
CA LEU A 61 -12.79 3.32 -0.70
C LEU A 61 -11.97 3.97 0.43
N LEU A 62 -12.15 3.52 1.68
CA LEU A 62 -11.32 3.96 2.81
C LEU A 62 -9.86 3.55 2.64
N LEU A 63 -9.59 2.33 2.18
CA LEU A 63 -8.24 1.85 1.90
C LEU A 63 -7.56 2.70 0.83
N VAL A 64 -8.25 3.06 -0.24
CA VAL A 64 -7.72 3.94 -1.29
C VAL A 64 -7.38 5.33 -0.74
N VAL A 65 -8.20 5.89 0.15
CA VAL A 65 -7.90 7.19 0.79
C VAL A 65 -6.61 7.10 1.61
N ILE A 66 -6.47 6.09 2.46
CA ILE A 66 -5.27 5.88 3.28
C ILE A 66 -4.05 5.69 2.38
N LEU A 67 -4.16 4.81 1.37
CA LEU A 67 -3.10 4.54 0.41
C LEU A 67 -2.67 5.81 -0.33
N SER A 68 -3.62 6.68 -0.70
CA SER A 68 -3.33 7.93 -1.39
C SER A 68 -2.54 8.90 -0.51
N ILE A 69 -2.89 9.00 0.77
CA ILE A 69 -2.15 9.83 1.74
C ILE A 69 -0.73 9.28 1.92
N GLN A 70 -0.59 7.98 2.15
CA GLN A 70 0.71 7.34 2.33
C GLN A 70 1.57 7.43 1.06
N GLY A 71 0.97 7.22 -0.10
CA GLY A 71 1.62 7.35 -1.40
C GLY A 71 2.07 8.78 -1.68
N TYR A 72 1.29 9.79 -1.29
CA TYR A 72 1.68 11.19 -1.41
C TYR A 72 2.90 11.52 -0.54
N ILE A 73 2.93 11.04 0.72
CA ILE A 73 4.06 11.24 1.63
C ILE A 73 5.31 10.55 1.07
N GLY A 74 5.20 9.30 0.64
CA GLY A 74 6.31 8.55 0.05
C GLY A 74 6.82 9.17 -1.26
N TYR A 75 5.92 9.69 -2.10
CA TYR A 75 6.30 10.41 -3.31
C TYR A 75 7.00 11.73 -2.98
N LYS A 76 6.51 12.51 -2.02
CA LYS A 76 7.11 13.82 -1.68
C LYS A 76 8.51 13.64 -1.12
N GLU A 77 8.65 12.81 -0.10
CA GLU A 77 9.90 12.63 0.64
C GLU A 77 10.90 11.72 -0.11
N GLY A 78 10.42 10.81 -0.97
CA GLY A 78 11.27 9.87 -1.70
C GLY A 78 11.98 8.87 -0.79
N LEU A 79 11.52 8.74 0.45
CA LEU A 79 12.05 7.86 1.49
C LEU A 79 11.10 6.70 1.73
N ASN A 80 11.66 5.59 2.21
CA ASN A 80 10.84 4.48 2.67
C ASN A 80 10.06 4.86 3.96
N THR A 81 8.96 4.16 4.21
CA THR A 81 8.10 4.40 5.38
C THR A 81 8.84 4.21 6.71
N TYR A 82 9.86 3.35 6.76
CA TYR A 82 10.63 3.10 7.97
C TYR A 82 11.46 4.31 8.42
N ILE A 83 12.11 5.01 7.49
CA ILE A 83 12.89 6.22 7.78
C ILE A 83 11.97 7.38 8.13
N LEU A 84 10.85 7.50 7.42
CA LEU A 84 9.82 8.48 7.74
C LEU A 84 9.29 8.28 9.16
N ALA A 85 9.06 7.02 9.57
CA ALA A 85 8.64 6.71 10.94
C ALA A 85 9.73 7.05 11.97
N LYS A 86 11.01 6.75 11.69
CA LYS A 86 12.13 7.15 12.55
C LYS A 86 12.31 8.66 12.69
N GLY A 87 11.86 9.45 11.72
CA GLY A 87 11.87 10.91 11.84
C GLY A 87 10.72 11.45 12.68
N ALA A 88 9.65 10.68 12.88
CA ALA A 88 8.45 11.08 13.59
C ALA A 88 8.41 10.65 15.06
N PHE A 89 9.19 9.62 15.44
CA PHE A 89 9.28 9.03 16.78
C PHE A 89 10.72 8.96 17.25
#